data_AF-E1YC49-F1
#
_entry.id   AF-E1YC49-F1
#
_cell.length_a   1.000
_cell.length_b   1.000
_cell.length_c   1.000
_cell.angle_alpha   90.00
_cell.angle_beta   90.00
_cell.angle_gamma   90.00
#
_symmetry.space_group_name_H-M   'P 1'
#
loop_
_entity.id
_entity.type
_entity.pdbx_description
1 polymer ?
#
loop_
_entity_poly.entity_id
_entity_poly.type
_entity_poly.pdbx_seq_one_letter_code
_entity_poly.pdbx_strand_id
1 'polypeptide(L)'
;MDLPLESDLDDGISRKNRQEQVLFLILISILERAYLMYHDQSTDIKKRQWTGWVEYIRDYCRKENFRRRWPTLGPQFDKGFVTFMEKNSLRN
;
A
#
# COMPACT_ATOMS: atom_id res chain seq x y z
N MET A 1 35.99 -8.25 -18.74
CA MET A 1 34.58 -8.25 -18.31
C MET A 1 34.59 -7.55 -16.97
N ASP A 2 34.31 -6.25 -16.94
CA ASP A 2 34.34 -5.47 -15.69
C ASP A 2 33.16 -5.89 -14.82
N LEU A 3 33.48 -6.53 -13.70
CA LEU A 3 32.50 -6.85 -12.66
C LEU A 3 32.11 -5.54 -11.97
N PRO A 4 30.81 -5.26 -11.77
CA PRO A 4 30.37 -4.05 -11.08
C PRO A 4 31.02 -3.95 -9.70
N LEU A 5 31.50 -2.76 -9.33
CA LEU A 5 32.02 -2.52 -7.99
C LEU A 5 30.88 -2.71 -6.98
N GLU A 6 31.19 -3.25 -5.80
CA GLU A 6 30.22 -3.52 -4.73
C GLU A 6 29.38 -2.27 -4.35
N SER A 7 29.96 -1.08 -4.51
CA SER A 7 29.29 0.22 -4.34
C SER A 7 28.18 0.49 -5.38
N ASP A 8 28.37 0.07 -6.63
CA ASP A 8 27.39 0.30 -7.70
C ASP A 8 26.13 -0.56 -7.49
N LEU A 9 26.32 -1.74 -6.92
CA LEU A 9 25.25 -2.66 -6.55
C LEU A 9 24.44 -2.12 -5.36
N ASP A 10 25.10 -1.59 -4.33
CA ASP A 10 24.46 -0.97 -3.17
C ASP A 10 23.63 0.27 -3.56
N ASP A 11 24.19 1.12 -4.41
CA ASP A 11 23.48 2.29 -4.95
C ASP A 11 22.27 1.90 -5.80
N GLY A 12 22.36 0.80 -6.55
CA GLY A 12 21.25 0.24 -7.32
C GLY A 12 20.12 -0.27 -6.42
N ILE A 13 20.46 -1.01 -5.36
CA ILE A 13 19.53 -1.55 -4.38
C ILE A 13 18.83 -0.41 -3.62
N SER A 14 19.60 0.58 -3.15
CA SER A 14 19.09 1.74 -2.44
C SER A 14 18.12 2.57 -3.29
N ARG A 15 18.45 2.80 -4.57
CA ARG A 15 17.54 3.49 -5.51
C ARG A 15 16.24 2.71 -5.73
N LYS A 16 16.33 1.40 -5.95
CA LYS A 16 15.13 0.54 -6.11
C LYS A 16 14.25 0.57 -4.87
N ASN A 17 14.85 0.50 -3.68
CA ASN A 17 14.13 0.57 -2.42
C ASN A 17 13.42 1.92 -2.22
N ARG A 18 14.03 3.04 -2.61
CA ARG A 18 13.41 4.35 -2.54
C ARG A 18 12.25 4.51 -3.53
N GLN A 19 12.42 4.02 -4.75
CA GLN A 19 11.36 4.02 -5.77
C GLN A 19 10.14 3.22 -5.31
N GLU A 20 10.36 2.01 -4.79
CA GLU A 20 9.28 1.18 -4.24
C GLU A 20 8.55 1.90 -3.09
N GLN A 21 9.28 2.61 -2.22
CA GLN A 21 8.67 3.42 -1.16
C GLN A 21 7.71 4.48 -1.69
N VAL A 22 8.17 5.24 -2.70
CA VAL A 22 7.38 6.31 -3.32
C VAL A 22 6.15 5.72 -4.00
N LEU A 23 6.29 4.60 -4.70
CA LEU A 23 5.15 3.91 -5.32
C LEU A 23 4.13 3.45 -4.28
N PHE A 24 4.57 2.95 -3.13
CA PHE A 24 3.66 2.59 -2.06
C PHE A 24 2.98 3.81 -1.42
N LEU A 25 3.69 4.93 -1.25
CA LEU A 25 3.06 6.16 -0.79
C LEU A 25 1.94 6.62 -1.74
N ILE A 26 2.21 6.62 -3.05
CA ILE A 26 1.21 6.96 -4.07
C ILE A 26 0.03 5.99 -4.01
N LEU A 27 0.29 4.69 -3.95
CA LEU A 27 -0.74 3.66 -3.83
C LEU A 27 -1.62 3.89 -2.60
N ILE A 28 -1.01 4.06 -1.42
CA ILE A 28 -1.75 4.23 -0.17
C ILE A 28 -2.61 5.50 -0.21
N SER A 29 -2.12 6.60 -0.79
CA SER A 29 -2.93 7.82 -1.00
C SER A 29 -4.15 7.58 -1.88
N ILE A 30 -4.04 6.73 -2.91
CA ILE A 30 -5.19 6.36 -3.76
C ILE A 30 -6.18 5.51 -2.96
N LEU A 31 -5.68 4.55 -2.17
CA LEU A 31 -6.51 3.68 -1.34
C LEU A 31 -7.26 4.46 -0.25
N GLU A 32 -6.60 5.41 0.39
CA GLU A 32 -7.24 6.32 1.36
C GLU A 32 -8.35 7.12 0.68
N ARG A 33 -8.09 7.70 -0.50
CA ARG A 33 -9.10 8.44 -1.25
C ARG A 33 -10.30 7.57 -1.60
N ALA A 34 -10.06 6.33 -2.02
CA ALA A 34 -11.11 5.36 -2.29
C ALA A 34 -11.90 5.00 -1.02
N TYR A 35 -11.22 4.78 0.10
CA TYR A 35 -11.87 4.55 1.40
C TYR A 35 -12.79 5.72 1.74
N LEU A 36 -12.28 6.94 1.82
CA LEU A 36 -13.06 8.14 2.16
C LEU A 36 -14.27 8.33 1.23
N MET A 37 -14.15 7.99 -0.06
CA MET A 37 -15.21 8.21 -1.04
C MET A 37 -16.29 7.11 -1.06
N TYR A 38 -15.96 5.86 -0.73
CA TYR A 38 -16.83 4.71 -0.99
C TYR A 38 -17.21 3.88 0.24
N HIS A 39 -16.42 3.90 1.33
CA HIS A 39 -16.57 2.92 2.42
C HIS A 39 -17.92 2.98 3.15
N ASP A 40 -18.54 4.16 3.26
CA ASP A 40 -19.79 4.39 3.99
C ASP A 40 -20.94 4.84 3.07
N GLN A 41 -20.92 4.38 1.82
CA GLN A 41 -21.91 4.81 0.83
C GLN A 41 -23.09 3.83 0.74
N SER A 42 -24.30 4.37 0.67
CA SER A 42 -25.54 3.58 0.71
C SER A 42 -26.01 3.05 -0.65
N THR A 43 -25.62 3.69 -1.75
CA THR A 43 -26.05 3.32 -3.11
C THR A 43 -25.39 2.00 -3.56
N ASP A 44 -26.14 1.13 -4.22
CA ASP A 44 -25.65 -0.18 -4.68
C ASP A 44 -24.44 -0.09 -5.63
N ILE A 45 -24.42 0.93 -6.48
CA ILE A 45 -23.29 1.19 -7.39
C ILE A 45 -22.00 1.45 -6.60
N LYS A 46 -22.04 2.33 -5.59
CA LYS A 46 -20.87 2.63 -4.78
C LYS A 46 -20.47 1.46 -3.87
N LYS A 47 -21.43 0.70 -3.35
CA LYS A 47 -21.15 -0.55 -2.62
C LYS A 47 -20.40 -1.56 -3.47
N ARG A 48 -20.85 -1.79 -4.71
CA ARG A 48 -20.16 -2.69 -5.65
C ARG A 48 -18.74 -2.20 -5.97
N GLN A 49 -18.55 -0.90 -6.16
CA GLN A 49 -17.22 -0.32 -6.36
C GLN A 49 -16.33 -0.52 -5.13
N TRP A 50 -16.88 -0.32 -3.92
CA TRP A 50 -16.16 -0.55 -2.68
C TRP A 50 -15.67 -1.99 -2.55
N THR A 51 -16.50 -2.98 -2.89
CA THR A 51 -16.07 -4.40 -2.86
C THR A 51 -14.82 -4.63 -3.71
N GLY A 52 -14.74 -4.04 -4.91
CA GLY A 52 -13.54 -4.13 -5.75
C GLY A 52 -12.30 -3.50 -5.10
N TRP A 53 -12.46 -2.35 -4.44
CA TRP A 53 -11.38 -1.73 -3.65
C TRP A 53 -10.95 -2.58 -2.47
N VAL A 54 -11.88 -3.23 -1.76
CA VAL A 54 -11.56 -4.11 -0.63
C VAL A 54 -10.72 -5.31 -1.08
N GLU A 55 -11.08 -5.95 -2.19
CA GLU A 55 -10.29 -7.06 -2.73
C GLU A 55 -8.90 -6.60 -3.17
N TYR A 56 -8.81 -5.46 -3.86
CA TYR A 56 -7.53 -4.88 -4.25
C TYR A 56 -6.64 -4.56 -3.04
N ILE A 57 -7.22 -4.01 -1.96
CA ILE A 57 -6.52 -3.74 -0.70
C ILE A 57 -5.99 -5.04 -0.09
N ARG A 58 -6.82 -6.09 -0.03
CA ARG A 58 -6.42 -7.40 0.52
C ARG A 58 -5.25 -8.00 -0.25
N ASP A 59 -5.26 -7.90 -1.57
CA ASP A 59 -4.17 -8.42 -2.40
C ASP A 59 -2.84 -7.71 -2.13
N TYR A 60 -2.85 -6.40 -1.86
CA TYR A 60 -1.64 -5.68 -1.45
C TYR A 60 -1.22 -5.98 -0.02
N CYS A 61 -2.18 -6.09 0.91
CA CYS A 61 -1.90 -6.48 2.29
C CYS A 61 -1.26 -7.87 2.41
N ARG A 62 -1.47 -8.77 1.44
CA ARG A 62 -0.81 -10.10 1.39
C ARG A 62 0.67 -10.02 0.99
N LYS A 63 1.06 -8.99 0.21
CA LYS A 63 2.43 -8.87 -0.30
C LYS A 63 3.41 -8.53 0.82
N GLU A 64 4.48 -9.31 0.92
CA GLU A 64 5.46 -9.16 2.00
C GLU A 64 6.15 -7.80 2.01
N ASN A 65 6.56 -7.29 0.84
CA ASN A 65 7.20 -5.97 0.72
C ASN A 65 6.28 -4.84 1.18
N PHE A 66 4.97 -4.93 0.90
CA PHE A 66 3.98 -3.98 1.41
C PHE A 66 3.86 -4.08 2.94
N ARG A 67 3.68 -5.29 3.48
CA ARG A 67 3.58 -5.53 4.94
C ARG A 67 4.79 -5.01 5.71
N ARG A 68 6.00 -5.20 5.18
CA ARG A 68 7.24 -4.72 5.80
C ARG A 68 7.32 -3.19 5.85
N ARG A 69 6.73 -2.48 4.88
CA ARG A 69 6.76 -1.01 4.80
C ARG A 69 5.58 -0.34 5.47
N TRP A 70 4.44 -1.02 5.59
CA TRP A 70 3.22 -0.48 6.19
C TRP A 70 3.46 0.16 7.57
N PRO A 71 4.22 -0.43 8.52
CA PRO A 71 4.47 0.19 9.82
C PRO A 71 5.13 1.57 9.76
N THR A 72 5.94 1.83 8.72
CA THR A 72 6.60 3.12 8.52
C THR A 72 5.74 4.11 7.74
N LEU A 73 4.99 3.63 6.74
CA LEU A 73 4.24 4.50 5.83
C LEU A 73 2.80 4.77 6.29
N GLY A 74 2.13 3.78 6.87
CA GLY A 74 0.70 3.80 7.22
C GLY A 74 0.30 4.84 8.28
N PRO A 75 1.05 5.04 9.38
CA PRO A 75 0.61 5.90 10.49
C PRO A 75 0.31 7.37 10.16
N GLN A 76 0.76 7.87 9.01
CA GLN A 76 0.54 9.26 8.59
C GLN A 76 -0.84 9.52 7.93
N PHE A 77 -1.57 8.46 7.57
CA PHE A 77 -2.85 8.53 6.86
C PHE A 77 -4.03 8.62 7.84
N ASP A 78 -5.24 8.84 7.32
CA ASP A 78 -6.48 8.93 8.09
C ASP A 78 -6.66 7.76 9.07
N LYS A 79 -7.05 8.07 10.31
CA LYS A 79 -7.15 7.07 11.40
C LYS A 79 -8.17 5.97 11.11
N GLY A 80 -9.29 6.33 10.48
CA GLY A 80 -10.34 5.38 10.09
C GLY A 80 -9.81 4.43 9.02
N PHE A 81 -9.14 4.98 8.01
CA PHE A 81 -8.47 4.21 6.97
C PHE A 81 -7.37 3.30 7.53
N VAL A 82 -6.49 3.78 8.40
CA VAL A 82 -5.44 2.98 9.04
C VAL A 82 -6.04 1.80 9.81
N THR A 83 -7.06 2.06 10.63
CA THR A 83 -7.77 1.00 11.36
C THR A 83 -8.39 -0.04 10.42
N PHE A 84 -8.96 0.41 9.29
CA PHE A 84 -9.50 -0.48 8.27
C PHE A 84 -8.40 -1.34 7.63
N MET A 85 -7.26 -0.75 7.27
CA MET A 85 -6.12 -1.44 6.67
C MET A 85 -5.55 -2.50 7.62
N GLU A 86 -5.37 -2.17 8.91
CA GLU A 86 -4.88 -3.10 9.93
C GLU A 86 -5.80 -4.31 10.13
N LYS A 87 -7.11 -4.09 10.11
CA LYS A 87 -8.09 -5.19 10.17
C LYS A 87 -8.01 -6.13 8.97
N ASN A 88 -7.64 -5.61 7.80
CA ASN A 88 -7.52 -6.40 6.56
C ASN A 88 -6.11 -6.95 6.33
N SER A 89 -5.10 -6.50 7.07
CA SER A 89 -3.72 -7.03 7.00
C SER A 89 -3.43 -8.15 8.01
N LEU A 90 -4.22 -8.26 9.08
CA LEU A 90 -4.03 -9.24 10.17
C LEU A 90 -4.89 -10.51 10.06
N ARG A 91 -5.69 -10.66 9.00
CA ARG A 91 -6.42 -11.92 8.72
C ARG A 91 -5.65 -12.74 7.70
N ASN A 92 -4.67 -13.51 8.18
CA ASN A 92 -4.24 -14.74 7.52
C ASN A 92 -5.21 -15.87 7.88
#